data_AF-A0A2E2TNK0-F1
#
_entry.id   AF-A0A2E2TNK0-F1
#
_cell.length_a   1.000
_cell.length_b   1.000
_cell.length_c   1.000
_cell.angle_alpha   90.00
_cell.angle_beta   90.00
_cell.angle_gamma   90.00
#
_symmetry.space_group_name_H-M   'P 1'
#
loop_
_entity.id
_entity.type
_entity.pdbx_description
1 polymer ?
#
loop_
_entity_poly.entity_id
_entity_poly.type
_entity_poly.pdbx_seq_one_letter_code
_entity_poly.pdbx_strand_id
1 'polypeptide(L)'
;MLGLGKKEDLSDDKAGKAPEEAKIEETPVTENEEVMDLSGEDMTEEPRVYEVSYLIVPGITEEEAGAEAAKVKALATGRGGESIADGAPKKITLAYPVVSSISNKNTTYTDAYFGWTKFTLEQEKINEVKEELDKNTNIVRFLIIKTTKETHVIKPAPRRVYKKKDEEPKVTKEEGKGPVDEKELDKEIEGLLVN
;
A
#
# COMPACT_ATOMS: atom_id res chain seq x y z
N MET A 1 -48.87 -1.72 -65.31
CA MET A 1 -48.18 -0.83 -66.26
C MET A 1 -46.72 -1.26 -66.29
N LEU A 2 -46.23 -1.88 -67.38
CA LEU A 2 -45.59 -1.19 -68.53
C LEU A 2 -44.39 -0.36 -68.04
N GLY A 3 -43.13 -0.56 -68.44
CA GLY A 3 -42.50 -1.34 -69.51
C GLY A 3 -40.96 -1.35 -69.24
N LEU A 4 -40.20 -2.29 -69.82
CA LEU A 4 -39.60 -2.26 -71.16
C LEU A 4 -38.27 -1.47 -71.24
N GLY A 5 -37.22 -2.20 -71.65
CA GLY A 5 -36.05 -1.70 -72.39
C GLY A 5 -34.84 -1.31 -71.54
N LYS A 6 -33.59 -1.58 -71.92
CA LYS A 6 -33.07 -2.16 -73.16
C LYS A 6 -31.58 -2.51 -72.92
N LYS A 7 -31.14 -3.65 -73.46
CA LYS A 7 -29.73 -4.00 -73.72
C LYS A 7 -29.22 -3.20 -74.93
N GLU A 8 -27.90 -3.08 -75.05
CA GLU A 8 -27.08 -3.04 -76.29
C GLU A 8 -25.67 -2.61 -75.83
N ASP A 9 -24.68 -3.49 -75.71
CA ASP A 9 -23.87 -4.17 -76.74
C ASP A 9 -22.61 -3.39 -77.14
N LEU A 10 -21.64 -4.16 -77.62
CA LEU A 10 -20.34 -3.87 -78.22
C LEU A 10 -19.11 -4.03 -77.31
N SER A 11 -18.08 -4.80 -77.68
CA SER A 11 -17.89 -5.70 -78.83
C SER A 11 -16.57 -6.47 -78.70
N ASP A 12 -16.47 -7.54 -79.50
CA ASP A 12 -15.25 -8.16 -80.05
C ASP A 12 -14.38 -9.01 -79.10
N ASP A 13 -13.86 -10.18 -79.48
CA ASP A 13 -13.71 -10.78 -80.80
C ASP A 13 -13.52 -12.31 -80.67
N LYS A 14 -13.68 -12.97 -81.82
CA LYS A 14 -13.63 -14.38 -82.19
C LYS A 14 -12.75 -15.36 -81.40
N ALA A 15 -13.43 -16.47 -81.08
CA ALA A 15 -13.11 -17.86 -81.44
C ALA A 15 -11.75 -18.17 -82.09
N GLY A 16 -11.05 -19.16 -81.51
CA GLY A 16 -9.90 -19.80 -82.13
C GLY A 16 -9.44 -21.10 -81.46
N LYS A 17 -10.12 -22.21 -81.81
CA LYS A 17 -9.55 -23.54 -82.13
C LYS A 17 -8.86 -24.38 -81.01
N ALA A 18 -9.46 -25.54 -80.76
CA ALA A 18 -8.93 -26.76 -80.09
C ALA A 18 -7.62 -27.28 -80.75
N PRO A 19 -6.90 -28.35 -80.28
CA PRO A 19 -7.35 -29.43 -79.38
C PRO A 19 -6.29 -30.09 -78.45
N GLU A 20 -6.75 -31.03 -77.62
CA GLU A 20 -6.20 -32.40 -77.40
C GLU A 20 -4.78 -32.62 -76.84
N GLU A 21 -4.79 -32.99 -75.55
CA GLU A 21 -4.05 -34.05 -74.85
C GLU A 21 -2.70 -34.57 -75.37
N ALA A 22 -1.65 -34.46 -74.53
CA ALA A 22 -0.65 -35.51 -74.30
C ALA A 22 0.22 -35.25 -73.04
N LYS A 23 -0.25 -35.80 -71.91
CA LYS A 23 0.48 -36.59 -70.88
C LYS A 23 1.99 -36.33 -70.65
N ILE A 24 2.38 -35.80 -69.49
CA ILE A 24 3.62 -36.18 -68.74
C ILE A 24 3.38 -36.07 -67.22
N GLU A 25 3.85 -37.11 -66.52
CA GLU A 25 3.82 -37.43 -65.09
C GLU A 25 4.55 -36.47 -64.14
N GLU A 26 4.06 -36.50 -62.88
CA GLU A 26 4.74 -36.34 -61.57
C GLU A 26 5.34 -34.99 -61.16
N THR A 27 4.77 -34.40 -60.10
CA THR A 27 5.32 -34.44 -58.72
C THR A 27 4.37 -33.75 -57.73
N PRO A 28 4.29 -34.20 -56.45
CA PRO A 28 3.34 -33.70 -55.47
C PRO A 28 3.80 -32.36 -54.87
N VAL A 29 2.93 -31.36 -54.89
CA VAL A 29 3.13 -30.14 -54.10
C VAL A 29 2.72 -30.45 -52.67
N THR A 30 3.74 -30.58 -51.82
CA THR A 30 3.64 -30.58 -50.35
C THR A 30 2.94 -29.32 -49.86
N GLU A 31 1.71 -29.46 -49.38
CA GLU A 31 1.16 -28.55 -48.37
C GLU A 31 1.69 -29.03 -47.01
N ASN A 32 2.83 -28.46 -46.59
CA ASN A 32 3.21 -28.47 -45.19
C ASN A 32 2.41 -27.35 -44.52
N GLU A 33 1.39 -27.72 -43.75
CA GLU A 33 0.87 -26.88 -42.68
C GLU A 33 2.02 -26.60 -41.70
N GLU A 34 2.65 -25.45 -41.86
CA GLU A 34 3.46 -24.86 -40.81
C GLU A 34 2.49 -24.33 -39.75
N VAL A 35 2.05 -25.23 -38.88
CA VAL A 35 1.46 -24.85 -37.59
C VAL A 35 2.53 -24.09 -36.83
N MET A 36 2.48 -22.77 -36.93
CA MET A 36 3.24 -21.88 -36.06
C MET A 36 2.75 -22.15 -34.64
N ASP A 37 3.50 -23.00 -33.93
CA ASP A 37 3.45 -23.12 -32.48
C ASP A 37 3.86 -21.77 -31.91
N LEU A 38 2.88 -20.88 -31.78
CA LEU A 38 2.92 -19.79 -30.81
C LEU A 38 2.79 -20.42 -29.43
N SER A 39 3.80 -21.19 -29.03
CA SER A 39 4.18 -21.25 -27.63
C SER A 39 4.62 -19.83 -27.29
N GLY A 40 3.64 -19.01 -26.93
CA GLY A 40 3.90 -17.85 -26.10
C GLY A 40 4.69 -18.41 -24.94
N GLU A 41 5.98 -18.07 -24.91
CA GLU A 41 6.74 -18.16 -23.69
C GLU A 41 5.87 -17.44 -22.66
N ASP A 42 5.25 -18.20 -21.76
CA ASP A 42 4.69 -17.65 -20.55
C ASP A 42 5.87 -16.88 -19.95
N MET A 43 5.87 -15.57 -20.11
CA MET A 43 6.73 -14.68 -19.35
C MET A 43 6.21 -14.78 -17.93
N THR A 44 6.50 -15.90 -17.26
CA THR A 44 6.45 -15.99 -15.81
C THR A 44 7.60 -15.12 -15.33
N GLU A 45 7.41 -13.80 -15.41
CA GLU A 45 8.28 -12.81 -14.79
C GLU A 45 8.46 -13.23 -13.33
N GLU A 46 9.71 -13.37 -12.91
CA GLU A 46 10.00 -13.81 -11.54
C GLU A 46 9.28 -12.91 -10.53
N PRO A 47 8.68 -13.49 -9.48
CA PRO A 47 7.92 -12.73 -8.50
C PRO A 47 8.81 -11.68 -7.85
N ARG A 48 8.33 -10.44 -7.84
CA ARG A 48 9.06 -9.28 -7.32
C ARG A 48 8.75 -9.09 -5.85
N VAL A 49 9.69 -8.49 -5.12
CA VAL A 49 9.50 -8.20 -3.70
C VAL A 49 8.88 -6.83 -3.55
N TYR A 50 7.77 -6.78 -2.83
CA TYR A 50 7.07 -5.56 -2.46
C TYR A 50 6.99 -5.44 -0.95
N GLU A 51 6.89 -4.20 -0.49
CA GLU A 51 6.54 -3.88 0.88
C GLU A 51 5.37 -2.90 0.87
N VAL A 52 4.38 -3.18 1.70
CA VAL A 52 3.23 -2.31 1.92
C VAL A 52 3.31 -1.80 3.35
N SER A 53 3.52 -0.50 3.50
CA SER A 53 3.39 0.20 4.78
C SER A 53 2.02 0.85 4.85
N TYR A 54 1.35 0.79 6.00
CA TYR A 54 -0.02 1.27 6.15
C TYR A 54 -0.27 1.95 7.50
N LEU A 55 -1.22 2.88 7.49
CA LEU A 55 -1.77 3.56 8.66
C LEU A 55 -3.23 3.15 8.82
N ILE A 56 -3.55 2.47 9.91
CA ILE A 56 -4.92 2.06 10.26
C ILE A 56 -5.53 3.11 11.20
N VAL A 57 -6.84 3.33 11.08
CA VAL A 57 -7.59 4.26 11.92
C VAL A 57 -7.35 4.01 13.41
N PRO A 58 -7.22 5.06 14.25
CA PRO A 58 -6.95 4.92 15.68
C PRO A 58 -8.18 4.55 16.53
N GLY A 59 -9.38 4.54 15.91
CA GLY A 59 -10.66 4.34 16.60
C GLY A 59 -11.02 2.88 16.87
N ILE A 60 -10.17 1.94 16.49
CA ILE A 60 -10.32 0.51 16.73
C ILE A 60 -9.36 0.05 17.83
N THR A 61 -9.64 -1.12 18.40
CA THR A 61 -8.78 -1.77 19.39
C THR A 61 -7.49 -2.30 18.77
N GLU A 62 -6.49 -2.61 19.59
CA GLU A 62 -5.23 -3.21 19.12
C GLU A 62 -5.44 -4.60 18.51
N GLU A 63 -6.39 -5.37 19.05
CA GLU A 63 -6.77 -6.67 18.49
C GLU A 63 -7.39 -6.53 17.08
N GLU A 64 -8.29 -5.57 16.91
CA GLU A 64 -8.89 -5.26 15.60
C GLU A 64 -7.84 -4.73 14.62
N ALA A 65 -6.89 -3.91 15.08
CA ALA A 65 -5.76 -3.47 14.26
C ALA A 65 -4.90 -4.65 13.80
N GLY A 66 -4.64 -5.61 14.70
CA GLY A 66 -3.96 -6.87 14.36
C GLY A 66 -4.74 -7.70 13.33
N ALA A 67 -6.06 -7.78 13.46
CA ALA A 67 -6.92 -8.45 12.48
C ALA A 67 -6.88 -7.75 11.12
N GLU A 68 -6.85 -6.42 11.08
CA GLU A 68 -6.75 -5.64 9.85
C GLU A 68 -5.39 -5.84 9.16
N ALA A 69 -4.30 -5.87 9.94
CA ALA A 69 -2.97 -6.22 9.43
C ALA A 69 -2.94 -7.65 8.83
N ALA A 70 -3.63 -8.60 9.46
CA ALA A 70 -3.76 -9.96 8.92
C ALA A 70 -4.53 -9.99 7.59
N LYS A 71 -5.57 -9.15 7.43
CA LYS A 71 -6.26 -9.00 6.13
C LYS A 71 -5.34 -8.44 5.05
N VAL A 72 -4.53 -7.42 5.37
CA VAL A 72 -3.55 -6.86 4.41
C VAL A 72 -2.57 -7.93 3.96
N LYS A 73 -2.05 -8.74 4.89
CA LYS A 73 -1.20 -9.89 4.56
C LYS A 73 -1.93 -10.91 3.68
N ALA A 74 -3.19 -11.22 4.01
CA ALA A 74 -4.02 -12.16 3.27
C ALA A 74 -4.32 -11.69 1.83
N LEU A 75 -4.40 -10.38 1.58
CA LEU A 75 -4.59 -9.85 0.22
C LEU A 75 -3.44 -10.24 -0.72
N ALA A 76 -2.20 -10.23 -0.22
CA ALA A 76 -1.03 -10.65 -0.99
C ALA A 76 -0.97 -12.18 -1.12
N THR A 77 -1.12 -12.91 -0.01
CA THR A 77 -0.99 -14.37 -0.04
C THR A 77 -2.13 -15.06 -0.80
N GLY A 78 -3.35 -14.51 -0.74
CA GLY A 78 -4.50 -15.00 -1.50
C GLY A 78 -4.36 -14.87 -3.01
N ARG A 79 -3.38 -14.09 -3.49
CA ARG A 79 -3.07 -13.87 -4.91
C ARG A 79 -1.81 -14.63 -5.36
N GLY A 80 -1.36 -15.59 -4.56
CA GLY A 80 -0.14 -16.37 -4.84
C GLY A 80 1.15 -15.69 -4.38
N GLY A 81 1.06 -14.63 -3.57
CA GLY A 81 2.24 -14.02 -2.95
C GLY A 81 2.75 -14.80 -1.74
N GLU A 82 4.03 -14.67 -1.42
CA GLU A 82 4.64 -15.28 -0.23
C GLU A 82 5.07 -14.20 0.77
N SER A 83 4.68 -14.34 2.04
CA SER A 83 5.08 -13.41 3.09
C SER A 83 6.55 -13.59 3.46
N ILE A 84 7.33 -12.51 3.41
CA ILE A 84 8.75 -12.51 3.80
C ILE A 84 8.90 -12.06 5.25
N ALA A 85 8.33 -10.92 5.59
CA ALA A 85 8.42 -10.32 6.92
C ALA A 85 7.28 -9.33 7.15
N ASP A 86 6.90 -9.14 8.40
CA ASP A 86 5.86 -8.19 8.78
C ASP A 86 6.21 -7.46 10.08
N GLY A 87 5.67 -6.25 10.22
CA GLY A 87 5.70 -5.46 11.43
C GLY A 87 4.29 -5.30 11.96
N ALA A 88 4.03 -5.86 13.15
CA ALA A 88 2.74 -5.74 13.81
C ALA A 88 2.35 -4.26 13.99
N PRO A 89 1.06 -3.92 13.83
CA PRO A 89 0.58 -2.55 13.92
C PRO A 89 0.81 -1.99 15.33
N LYS A 90 1.46 -0.83 15.41
CA LYS A 90 1.70 -0.11 16.67
C LYS A 90 1.09 1.27 16.63
N LYS A 91 0.44 1.67 17.72
CA LYS A 91 -0.14 3.02 17.83
C LYS A 91 0.98 4.06 17.84
N ILE A 92 0.88 5.04 16.94
CA ILE A 92 1.79 6.18 16.82
C ILE A 92 1.01 7.48 16.72
N THR A 93 1.60 8.56 17.22
CA THR A 93 1.13 9.91 16.96
C THR A 93 1.72 10.40 15.64
N LEU A 94 0.86 10.91 14.76
CA LEU A 94 1.24 11.43 13.46
C LEU A 94 1.89 12.81 13.61
N ALA A 95 2.85 13.11 12.73
CA ALA A 95 3.54 14.40 12.75
C ALA A 95 2.63 15.58 12.40
N TYR A 96 1.54 15.32 11.67
CA TYR A 96 0.51 16.28 11.32
C TYR A 96 -0.84 15.56 11.19
N PRO A 97 -1.98 16.27 11.32
CA PRO A 97 -3.29 15.67 11.18
C PRO A 97 -3.56 15.24 9.73
N VAL A 98 -4.00 14.00 9.52
CA VAL A 98 -4.35 13.46 8.19
C VAL A 98 -5.86 13.42 8.05
N VAL A 99 -6.39 13.96 6.95
CA VAL A 99 -7.82 13.92 6.63
C VAL A 99 -8.10 12.70 5.76
N SER A 100 -9.06 11.86 6.18
CA SER A 100 -9.61 10.78 5.34
C SER A 100 -11.13 10.92 5.25
N SER A 101 -11.69 10.59 4.09
CA SER A 101 -13.13 10.62 3.86
C SER A 101 -13.71 9.24 4.11
N ILE A 102 -14.48 9.11 5.19
CA ILE A 102 -15.19 7.86 5.53
C ILE A 102 -16.68 8.17 5.51
N SER A 103 -17.45 7.39 4.75
CA SER A 103 -18.90 7.53 4.65
C SER A 103 -19.35 8.96 4.27
N ASN A 104 -18.68 9.57 3.29
CA ASN A 104 -18.90 10.94 2.82
C ASN A 104 -18.69 12.03 3.89
N LYS A 105 -17.97 11.72 4.97
CA LYS A 105 -17.56 12.68 5.99
C LYS A 105 -16.04 12.71 6.09
N ASN A 106 -15.50 13.92 6.05
CA ASN A 106 -14.08 14.14 6.29
C ASN A 106 -13.81 14.00 7.79
N THR A 107 -12.97 13.03 8.14
CA THR A 107 -12.50 12.79 9.50
C THR A 107 -11.01 13.07 9.57
N THR A 108 -10.59 13.81 10.58
CA THR A 108 -9.18 14.18 10.81
C THR A 108 -8.58 13.28 11.88
N TYR A 109 -7.43 12.68 11.58
CA TYR A 109 -6.70 11.79 12.48
C TYR A 109 -5.37 12.40 12.91
N THR A 110 -5.10 12.41 14.21
CA THR A 110 -3.81 12.79 14.82
C THR A 110 -2.97 11.59 15.24
N ASP A 111 -3.58 10.43 15.37
CA ASP A 111 -2.95 9.17 15.74
C ASP A 111 -3.37 8.09 14.75
N ALA A 112 -2.58 7.03 14.62
CA ALA A 112 -2.89 5.87 13.79
C ALA A 112 -2.13 4.64 14.29
N TYR A 113 -2.57 3.46 13.88
CA TYR A 113 -1.78 2.24 14.02
C TYR A 113 -0.93 2.05 12.77
N PHE A 114 0.40 2.09 12.92
CA PHE A 114 1.34 1.89 11.82
C PHE A 114 1.82 0.44 11.77
N GLY A 115 1.71 -0.18 10.60
CA GLY A 115 2.24 -1.51 10.32
C GLY A 115 2.83 -1.61 8.92
N TRP A 116 3.52 -2.70 8.67
CA TRP A 116 4.06 -3.00 7.34
C TRP A 116 4.09 -4.50 7.07
N THR A 117 4.05 -4.88 5.80
CA THR A 117 4.16 -6.28 5.37
C THR A 117 4.96 -6.34 4.08
N LYS A 118 5.99 -7.19 4.07
CA LYS A 118 6.86 -7.47 2.94
C LYS A 118 6.54 -8.85 2.40
N PHE A 119 6.37 -8.95 1.09
CA PHE A 119 5.98 -10.18 0.40
C PHE A 119 6.54 -10.23 -1.02
N THR A 120 6.58 -11.42 -1.59
CA THR A 120 6.78 -11.61 -3.03
C THR A 120 5.42 -11.63 -3.72
N LEU A 121 5.32 -11.05 -4.92
CA LEU A 121 4.13 -11.14 -5.76
C LEU A 121 4.51 -10.95 -7.22
N GLU A 122 3.78 -11.62 -8.11
CA GLU A 122 3.84 -11.35 -9.55
C GLU A 122 3.45 -9.89 -9.83
N GLN A 123 4.09 -9.27 -10.82
CA GLN A 123 3.89 -7.86 -11.14
C GLN A 123 2.44 -7.56 -11.57
N GLU A 124 1.79 -8.48 -12.26
CA GLU A 124 0.44 -8.27 -12.80
C GLU A 124 -0.61 -8.13 -11.67
N LYS A 125 -0.38 -8.79 -10.54
CA LYS A 125 -1.32 -8.88 -9.41
C LYS A 125 -1.20 -7.73 -8.41
N ILE A 126 -0.16 -6.89 -8.50
CA ILE A 126 0.05 -5.80 -7.53
C ILE A 126 -1.03 -4.71 -7.63
N ASN A 127 -1.55 -4.48 -8.84
CA ASN A 127 -2.60 -3.50 -9.08
C ASN A 127 -3.90 -3.89 -8.35
N GLU A 128 -4.24 -5.18 -8.36
CA GLU A 128 -5.40 -5.69 -7.62
C GLU A 128 -5.24 -5.50 -6.10
N VAL A 129 -4.03 -5.75 -5.57
CA VAL A 129 -3.74 -5.50 -4.15
C VAL A 129 -3.93 -4.02 -3.81
N LYS A 130 -3.44 -3.12 -4.68
CA LYS A 130 -3.65 -1.68 -4.51
C LYS A 130 -5.13 -1.32 -4.50
N GLU A 131 -5.92 -1.84 -5.43
CA GLU A 131 -7.36 -1.55 -5.51
C GLU A 131 -8.12 -2.02 -4.27
N GLU A 132 -7.79 -3.19 -3.72
CA GLU A 132 -8.42 -3.67 -2.49
C GLU A 132 -8.01 -2.85 -1.26
N LEU A 133 -6.76 -2.35 -1.22
CA LEU A 133 -6.34 -1.43 -0.17
C LEU A 133 -7.04 -0.07 -0.27
N ASP A 134 -7.25 0.44 -1.48
CA ASP A 134 -7.97 1.70 -1.72
C ASP A 134 -9.45 1.62 -1.29
N LYS A 135 -10.09 0.45 -1.41
CA LYS A 135 -11.48 0.22 -0.96
C LYS A 135 -11.62 0.12 0.55
N ASN A 136 -10.53 -0.11 1.27
CA ASN A 136 -10.55 -0.38 2.69
C ASN A 136 -10.67 0.91 3.51
N THR A 137 -11.84 1.15 4.10
CA THR A 137 -12.12 2.35 4.91
C THR A 137 -11.33 2.43 6.21
N ASN A 138 -10.77 1.32 6.68
CA ASN A 138 -9.96 1.28 7.90
C ASN A 138 -8.52 1.75 7.65
N ILE A 139 -8.08 1.82 6.39
CA ILE A 139 -6.74 2.28 6.02
C ILE A 139 -6.82 3.77 5.69
N VAL A 140 -6.14 4.59 6.49
CA VAL A 140 -6.05 6.05 6.30
C VAL A 140 -5.11 6.37 5.14
N ARG A 141 -3.97 5.67 5.08
CA ARG A 141 -2.96 5.83 4.04
C ARG A 141 -2.13 4.57 3.95
N PHE A 142 -1.69 4.22 2.75
CA PHE A 142 -0.70 3.19 2.54
C PHE A 142 0.35 3.63 1.52
N LEU A 143 1.47 2.92 1.49
CA LEU A 143 2.54 3.09 0.54
C LEU A 143 3.03 1.71 0.12
N ILE A 144 3.04 1.46 -1.19
CA ILE A 144 3.61 0.25 -1.79
C ILE A 144 4.97 0.62 -2.38
N ILE A 145 6.01 -0.10 -1.98
CA ILE A 145 7.36 0.06 -2.51
C ILE A 145 7.88 -1.27 -3.06
N LYS A 146 8.65 -1.21 -4.15
CA LYS A 146 9.46 -2.35 -4.60
C LYS A 146 10.74 -2.37 -3.77
N THR A 147 11.07 -3.50 -3.18
CA THR A 147 12.23 -3.64 -2.28
C THR A 147 13.01 -4.91 -2.59
N THR A 148 14.02 -5.24 -1.78
CA THR A 148 14.80 -6.48 -1.85
C THR A 148 14.34 -7.48 -0.80
N LYS A 149 14.67 -8.77 -0.99
CA LYS A 149 14.34 -9.83 0.00
C LYS A 149 14.97 -9.57 1.37
N GLU A 150 16.12 -8.93 1.40
CA GLU A 150 16.83 -8.61 2.65
C GLU A 150 16.09 -7.55 3.48
N THR A 151 15.88 -7.85 4.76
CA THR A 151 15.30 -6.90 5.72
C THR A 151 16.40 -6.20 6.47
N HIS A 152 16.65 -4.94 6.08
CA HIS A 152 17.60 -4.07 6.74
C HIS A 152 16.93 -3.41 7.95
N VAL A 153 17.11 -3.99 9.13
CA VAL A 153 16.68 -3.35 10.38
C VAL A 153 17.67 -2.24 10.71
N ILE A 154 17.31 -1.00 10.36
CA ILE A 154 18.05 0.18 10.83
C ILE A 154 17.82 0.27 12.35
N LYS A 155 18.85 -0.07 13.13
CA LYS A 155 18.82 0.13 14.58
C LYS A 155 18.59 1.62 14.86
N PRO A 156 17.62 2.00 15.71
CA PRO A 156 17.39 3.40 16.01
C PRO A 156 18.68 3.98 16.58
N ALA A 157 19.21 5.01 15.92
CA ALA A 157 20.32 5.77 16.47
C ALA A 157 19.92 6.26 17.87
N PRO A 158 20.83 6.21 18.87
CA PRO A 158 20.51 6.67 20.21
C PRO A 158 20.01 8.11 20.13
N ARG A 159 18.77 8.36 20.59
CA ARG A 159 18.28 9.73 20.71
C ARG A 159 19.28 10.48 21.58
N ARG A 160 19.89 11.54 21.06
CA ARG A 160 20.66 12.49 21.88
C ARG A 160 19.67 13.02 22.91
N VAL A 161 19.75 12.50 24.13
CA VAL A 161 19.12 13.12 25.29
C VAL A 161 19.80 14.47 25.42
N TYR A 162 19.14 15.52 24.98
CA TYR A 162 19.51 16.86 25.37
C TYR A 162 19.30 16.91 26.89
N LYS A 163 20.39 16.73 27.66
CA LYS A 163 20.39 17.11 29.07
C LYS A 163 19.96 18.57 29.09
N LYS A 164 18.75 18.85 29.59
CA LYS A 164 18.43 20.19 30.06
C LYS A 164 19.58 20.55 31.00
N LYS A 165 20.32 21.59 30.66
CA LYS A 165 21.24 22.22 31.59
C LYS A 165 20.34 22.60 32.78
N ASP A 166 20.64 22.08 33.96
CA ASP A 166 19.88 22.38 35.16
C ASP A 166 19.76 23.91 35.25
N GLU A 167 18.56 24.44 34.98
CA GLU A 167 18.26 25.81 35.31
C GLU A 167 18.25 25.82 36.84
N GLU A 168 19.27 26.46 37.41
CA GLU A 168 19.32 26.76 38.83
C GLU A 168 17.95 27.35 39.24
N PRO A 169 17.39 26.91 40.38
CA PRO A 169 16.08 27.36 40.79
C PRO A 169 16.10 28.88 40.94
N LYS A 170 15.37 29.57 40.06
CA LYS A 170 15.04 30.98 40.24
C LYS A 170 14.24 31.07 41.54
N VAL A 171 14.91 31.54 42.60
CA VAL A 171 14.26 31.82 43.89
C VAL A 171 13.23 32.91 43.63
N THR A 172 11.96 32.51 43.50
CA THR A 172 10.83 33.41 43.56
C THR A 172 10.71 33.86 45.01
N LYS A 173 11.02 35.13 45.27
CA LYS A 173 10.81 35.77 46.57
C LYS A 173 9.30 36.03 46.70
N GLU A 174 8.56 35.10 47.28
CA GLU A 174 7.19 35.34 47.75
C GLU A 174 7.24 35.76 49.22
N GLU A 175 6.87 37.01 49.47
CA GLU A 175 6.55 37.51 50.79
C GLU A 175 5.15 37.02 51.20
N GLY A 176 5.10 36.25 52.30
CA GLY A 176 4.11 36.42 53.37
C GLY A 176 2.74 35.74 53.24
N LYS A 177 2.60 34.57 53.88
CA LYS A 177 1.73 34.34 55.06
C LYS A 177 1.75 32.86 55.47
N GLY A 178 2.12 32.58 56.72
CA GLY A 178 2.11 31.24 57.31
C GLY A 178 0.70 30.70 57.57
N PRO A 179 0.65 29.51 58.19
CA PRO A 179 0.28 29.49 59.60
C PRO A 179 1.39 28.86 60.45
N VAL A 180 1.86 29.60 61.45
CA VAL A 180 2.77 29.12 62.50
C VAL A 180 1.88 28.74 63.69
N ASP A 181 2.06 27.52 64.21
CA ASP A 181 1.28 26.92 65.30
C ASP A 181 1.52 27.70 66.61
N GLU A 182 0.49 28.39 67.10
CA GLU A 182 0.54 29.29 68.27
C GLU A 182 0.97 28.59 69.56
N LYS A 183 0.91 27.25 69.62
CA LYS A 183 1.20 26.48 70.84
C LYS A 183 2.69 26.29 71.15
N GLU A 184 3.58 26.45 70.17
CA GLU A 184 5.03 26.33 70.42
C GLU A 184 5.66 27.63 70.95
N LEU A 185 5.08 28.79 70.58
CA LEU A 185 5.58 30.11 71.00
C LEU A 185 5.36 30.39 72.49
N ASP A 186 4.24 29.97 73.07
CA ASP A 186 3.94 30.22 74.49
C ASP A 186 4.93 29.51 75.44
N LYS A 187 5.48 28.36 75.04
CA LYS A 187 6.49 27.65 75.83
C LYS A 187 7.84 28.35 75.86
N GLU A 188 8.20 29.08 74.81
CA GLU A 188 9.47 29.80 74.74
C GLU A 188 9.42 31.13 75.51
N ILE A 189 8.25 31.77 75.58
CA ILE A 189 8.07 33.05 76.29
C ILE A 189 8.16 32.87 77.81
N GLU A 190 7.63 31.78 78.39
CA GLU A 190 7.73 31.54 79.84
C GLU A 190 9.18 31.30 80.30
N GLY A 191 10.07 30.82 79.43
CA GLY A 191 11.49 30.61 79.74
C GLY A 191 12.31 31.90 79.88
N LEU A 192 11.79 33.03 79.39
CA LEU A 192 12.51 34.31 79.32
C LEU A 192 12.10 35.32 80.41
N LEU A 193 11.07 35.02 81.21
CA LEU A 193 10.56 35.90 82.28
C LEU A 193 11.04 35.53 83.70
N VAL A 194 11.95 34.56 83.83
CA VAL A 194 12.64 34.27 85.10
C VAL A 194 14.06 34.84 85.04
N ASN A 195 14.16 36.16 85.18
CA ASN A 195 15.33 36.91 85.66
C ASN A 195 14.86 38.18 86.35
#